data_AF-A0A411YWI1-F1
#
_entry.id   AF-A0A411YWI1-F1
#
_cell.length_a   1.000
_cell.length_b   1.000
_cell.length_c   1.000
_cell.angle_alpha   90.00
_cell.angle_beta   90.00
_cell.angle_gamma   90.00
#
_symmetry.space_group_name_H-M   'P 1'
#
loop_
_entity.id
_entity.type
_entity.pdbx_description
1 polymer ?
#
loop_
_entity_poly.entity_id
_entity_poly.type
_entity_poly.pdbx_seq_one_letter_code
_entity_poly.pdbx_strand_id
1 'polypeptide(L)' 'MFLLCGSETYDPDSLKEGLVENSIEARGFQNRFEAILRDRPLGAQEYERDIGFHFDTGEKLYRYLAAMHAFLFESGPFPL' A
#
# COMPACT_ATOMS: atom_id res chain seq x y z
N MET A 1 7.73 -6.39 -11.31
CA MET A 1 6.77 -7.12 -10.45
C MET A 1 6.04 -6.08 -9.63
N PHE A 2 4.83 -5.74 -10.06
CA PHE A 2 4.00 -4.70 -9.44
C PHE A 2 3.51 -5.21 -8.09
N LEU A 3 3.85 -4.50 -7.01
CA LEU A 3 3.53 -4.85 -5.63
C LEU A 3 2.02 -4.85 -5.31
N LEU A 4 1.18 -4.50 -6.29
CA LEU A 4 -0.24 -4.18 -6.15
C LEU A 4 -1.08 -4.72 -7.33
N CYS A 5 -0.55 -5.69 -8.09
CA CYS A 5 -1.28 -6.31 -9.20
C CYS A 5 -2.19 -7.48 -8.77
N GLY A 6 -2.31 -7.75 -7.46
CA GLY A 6 -3.31 -8.68 -6.96
C GLY A 6 -4.66 -7.97 -6.89
N SER A 7 -5.73 -8.65 -7.29
CA SER A 7 -7.13 -8.25 -7.08
C SER A 7 -7.46 -7.94 -5.60
N GLU A 8 -6.52 -8.23 -4.70
CA GLU A 8 -6.54 -8.03 -3.26
C GLU A 8 -6.31 -6.56 -2.85
N THR A 9 -5.88 -5.69 -3.78
CA THR A 9 -5.57 -4.28 -3.48
C THR A 9 -6.80 -3.38 -3.34
N TYR A 10 -8.01 -3.91 -3.57
CA TYR A 10 -9.22 -3.09 -3.65
C TYR A 10 -9.89 -2.83 -2.30
N ASP A 11 -9.53 -3.57 -1.25
CA ASP A 11 -10.16 -3.45 0.07
C ASP A 11 -9.11 -3.54 1.20
N PRO A 12 -8.79 -2.41 1.86
CA PRO A 12 -7.78 -2.37 2.91
C PRO A 12 -8.08 -3.29 4.10
N ASP A 13 -9.36 -3.54 4.40
CA ASP A 13 -9.79 -4.50 5.43
C ASP A 13 -9.44 -5.94 5.04
N SER A 14 -9.78 -6.37 3.82
CA SER A 14 -9.43 -7.69 3.29
C SER A 14 -7.92 -7.92 3.28
N LEU A 15 -7.15 -6.88 2.94
CA LEU A 15 -5.68 -6.95 2.94
C LEU A 15 -5.13 -7.11 4.37
N LYS A 16 -5.74 -6.42 5.34
CA LYS A 16 -5.37 -6.52 6.75
C LYS A 16 -5.68 -7.91 7.31
N GLU A 17 -6.83 -8.48 6.97
CA GLU A 17 -7.19 -9.85 7.37
C GLU A 17 -6.21 -10.89 6.80
N GLY A 18 -5.88 -10.80 5.50
CA GLY A 18 -4.92 -11.73 4.88
C GLY A 18 -3.50 -11.63 5.47
N LEU A 19 -3.08 -10.44 5.89
CA LEU A 19 -1.79 -10.22 6.58
C LEU A 19 -1.79 -10.77 8.01
N VAL A 20 -2.94 -10.80 8.70
CA VAL A 20 -3.08 -11.41 10.02
C VAL A 20 -2.99 -12.93 9.94
N GLU A 21 -3.54 -13.55 8.89
CA GLU A 21 -3.52 -15.01 8.72
C GLU A 21 -2.12 -15.57 8.36
N ASN A 22 -1.28 -14.81 7.63
CA ASN A 22 0.04 -15.28 7.18
C ASN A 22 1.21 -14.38 7.60
N SER A 23 1.66 -14.54 8.85
CA SER A 23 2.71 -13.70 9.47
C SER A 23 4.07 -13.66 8.75
N ILE A 24 4.46 -14.73 8.05
CA ILE A 24 5.72 -14.77 7.28
C ILE A 24 5.61 -13.90 6.01
N GLU A 25 4.48 -13.99 5.31
CA GLU A 25 4.19 -13.16 4.14
C GLU A 25 3.99 -11.71 4.53
N ALA A 26 3.37 -11.46 5.69
CA ALA A 26 3.17 -10.12 6.22
C ALA A 26 4.48 -9.38 6.47
N ARG A 27 5.49 -10.04 7.04
CA ARG A 27 6.81 -9.43 7.26
C ARG A 27 7.56 -9.14 5.96
N GLY A 28 7.44 -10.04 4.98
CA GLY A 28 7.99 -9.82 3.64
C GLY A 28 7.29 -8.69 2.91
N PHE A 29 5.98 -8.58 3.05
CA PHE A 29 5.17 -7.50 2.50
C PHE A 29 5.53 -6.15 3.15
N GLN A 30 5.60 -6.10 4.49
CA GLN A 30 5.98 -4.90 5.25
C GLN A 30 7.34 -4.36 4.78
N ASN A 31 8.38 -5.21 4.74
CA ASN A 31 9.72 -4.78 4.30
C ASN A 31 9.72 -4.21 2.87
N ARG A 32 8.95 -4.80 1.95
CA ARG A 32 8.82 -4.28 0.58
C ARG A 32 8.04 -2.97 0.53
N PHE A 33 7.00 -2.85 1.34
CA PHE A 33 6.20 -1.63 1.46
C PHE A 33 7.04 -0.47 2.00
N GLU A 34 7.83 -0.71 3.05
CA GLU A 34 8.77 0.27 3.61
C GLU A 34 9.83 0.70 2.59
N ALA A 35 10.33 -0.22 1.77
CA ALA A 35 11.25 0.11 0.68
C ALA A 35 10.60 1.02 -0.38
N ILE A 36 9.34 0.78 -0.75
CA ILE A 36 8.59 1.67 -1.65
C ILE A 36 8.44 3.08 -1.04
N LEU A 37 8.09 3.17 0.24
CA LEU A 37 7.93 4.45 0.93
C LEU A 37 9.23 5.25 1.00
N ARG A 38 10.36 4.55 1.22
CA ARG A 38 11.69 5.16 1.32
C ARG A 38 12.23 5.58 -0.04
N ASP A 39 12.24 4.66 -1.00
CA ASP A 39 12.96 4.84 -2.27
C ASP A 39 12.11 5.57 -3.31
N ARG A 40 10.80 5.71 -3.02
CA ARG A 40 9.80 6.38 -3.85
C ARG A 40 9.91 6.08 -5.37
N PRO A 41 9.94 4.80 -5.77
CA PRO A 41 10.18 4.43 -7.16
C PRO A 41 8.94 4.56 -8.07
N LEU A 42 7.78 4.94 -7.54
CA LEU A 42 6.48 4.95 -8.23
C LEU A 42 6.01 6.38 -8.49
N GLY A 43 5.66 6.68 -9.74
CA GLY A 43 4.94 7.90 -10.08
C GLY A 43 3.44 7.77 -9.77
N ALA A 44 2.79 8.90 -9.47
CA ALA A 44 1.32 8.96 -9.32
C ALA A 44 0.62 8.35 -10.53
N GLN A 45 0.94 8.79 -11.75
CA GLN A 45 0.31 8.27 -12.98
C GLN A 45 0.47 6.75 -13.20
N GLU A 46 1.62 6.18 -12.83
CA GLU A 46 1.85 4.74 -12.96
C GLU A 46 0.98 3.96 -11.96
N TYR A 47 0.85 4.49 -10.76
CA TYR A 47 0.02 3.91 -9.71
C TYR A 47 -1.48 4.02 -10.03
N GLU A 48 -1.94 5.21 -10.45
CA GLU A 48 -3.34 5.50 -10.80
C GLU A 48 -3.89 4.56 -11.88
N ARG A 49 -3.04 4.18 -12.84
CA ARG A 49 -3.41 3.30 -13.95
C ARG A 49 -3.92 1.93 -13.51
N ASP A 50 -3.49 1.45 -12.35
CA ASP A 50 -3.76 0.09 -11.89
C ASP A 50 -4.90 0.00 -10.84
N ILE A 51 -5.29 1.12 -10.22
CA ILE A 51 -6.19 1.12 -9.04
C ILE A 51 -7.41 2.04 -9.15
N GLY A 52 -7.50 2.89 -10.18
CA GLY A 52 -8.66 3.76 -10.39
C GLY A 52 -8.82 4.93 -9.41
N PHE A 53 -7.85 5.15 -8.51
CA PHE A 53 -7.72 6.38 -7.72
C PHE A 53 -6.90 7.40 -8.50
N HIS A 54 -7.21 8.69 -8.34
CA HIS A 54 -6.44 9.79 -8.92
C HIS A 54 -5.72 10.57 -7.81
N PHE A 55 -4.43 10.81 -7.97
CA PHE A 55 -3.58 11.55 -7.07
C PHE A 55 -2.99 12.75 -7.81
N ASP A 56 -3.40 13.97 -7.43
CA ASP A 56 -2.87 15.20 -8.06
C ASP A 56 -1.34 15.30 -8.07
N THR A 57 -0.67 14.65 -7.11
CA THR A 57 0.79 14.66 -6.98
C THR A 57 1.31 13.34 -6.44
N GLY A 58 2.57 13.02 -6.76
CA GLY A 58 3.29 11.91 -6.12
C GLY A 58 3.35 12.07 -4.60
N GLU A 59 3.36 13.29 -4.07
CA GLU A 59 3.36 13.50 -2.62
C GLU A 59 2.05 13.03 -1.97
N LYS A 60 0.89 13.27 -2.60
CA LYS A 60 -0.40 12.74 -2.14
C LYS A 60 -0.43 11.22 -2.21
N LEU A 61 0.10 10.62 -3.27
CA LEU A 61 0.27 9.17 -3.37
C LEU A 61 1.08 8.63 -2.18
N TYR A 62 2.26 9.18 -1.91
CA TYR A 62 3.12 8.68 -0.84
C TYR A 62 2.54 8.91 0.56
N ARG A 63 1.76 9.98 0.76
CA ARG A 63 1.00 10.19 2.01
C ARG A 63 -0.08 9.12 2.18
N TYR A 64 -0.82 8.80 1.12
CA TYR A 64 -1.81 7.73 1.12
C TYR A 64 -1.16 6.37 1.43
N LEU A 65 -0.05 6.05 0.75
CA LEU A 65 0.71 4.82 1.00
C LEU A 65 1.21 4.75 2.46
N ALA A 66 1.70 5.86 3.02
CA ALA A 66 2.15 5.89 4.40
C ALA A 66 1.00 5.66 5.40
N ALA A 67 -0.17 6.27 5.14
CA ALA A 67 -1.37 6.03 5.95
C ALA A 67 -1.85 4.57 5.86
N MET A 68 -1.78 3.97 4.67
CA MET A 68 -2.10 2.56 4.46
C MET A 68 -1.11 1.63 5.18
N HIS A 69 0.19 1.91 5.14
CA HIS A 69 1.18 1.17 5.93
C HIS A 69 0.86 1.22 7.43
N ALA A 70 0.55 2.41 7.96
CA ALA A 70 0.18 2.57 9.35
C ALA A 70 -1.12 1.81 9.70
N PHE A 71 -2.13 1.84 8.84
CA PHE A 71 -3.38 1.09 9.03
C PHE A 71 -3.17 -0.42 9.09
N LEU A 72 -2.29 -0.95 8.23
CA LEU A 72 -2.02 -2.38 8.09
C LEU A 72 -1.11 -2.90 9.21
N PHE A 73 -0.09 -2.14 9.63
CA PHE A 73 0.97 -2.65 10.53
C PHE A 73 1.07 -1.97 11.89
N GLU A 74 0.54 -0.75 12.04
CA GLU A 74 0.73 0.08 13.24
C GLU A 74 -0.59 0.42 13.96
N SER A 75 -1.70 -0.23 13.58
CA SER A 75 -3.06 0.11 14.05
C SER A 75 -3.45 1.57 13.79
N GLY A 76 -2.93 2.17 12.72
CA GLY A 76 -3.27 3.52 12.28
C GLY A 76 -4.71 3.65 11.78
N PRO A 77 -5.20 4.89 11.59
CA PRO A 77 -6.52 5.15 11.03
C PRO A 77 -6.60 4.71 9.55
N PHE A 78 -7.81 4.44 9.07
CA PHE A 78 -8.05 4.15 7.66
C PHE A 78 -7.53 5.29 6.77
N PRO A 79 -6.82 5.01 5.67
CA PRO A 79 -6.28 6.05 4.81
C PRO A 79 -7.42 6.83 4.12
N LEU A 80 -7.46 8.15 4.34
CA LEU A 80 -8.43 9.11 3.74
C LEU A 80 -7.81 9.89 2.58
#